data_AF-A0A521VB18-F1
#
_entry.id   AF-A0A521VB18-F1
#
_cell.length_a   1.000
_cell.length_b   1.000
_cell.length_c   1.000
_cell.angle_alpha   90.00
_cell.angle_beta   90.00
_cell.angle_gamma   90.00
#
_symmetry.space_group_name_H-M   'P 1'
#
loop_
_entity.id
_entity.type
_entity.pdbx_description
1 polymer ?
#
loop_
_entity_poly.entity_id
_entity_poly.type
_entity_poly.pdbx_seq_one_letter_code
_entity_poly.pdbx_strand_id
1 'polypeptide(L)' 'MSITNVPQVNYVTDNSGKPLFVQLPIQEWTSFIEAYQRLVTLLQFKERLKNAFREIRQIQKGEKQATTLNDFLNEL' A
#
# COMPACT_ATOMS: atom_id res chain seq x y z
N MET A 1 -15.93 -8.49 2.67
CA MET A 1 -14.79 -7.79 3.31
C MET A 1 -15.21 -6.35 3.50
N SER A 2 -15.52 -5.98 4.74
CA SER A 2 -16.10 -4.69 5.05
C SER A 2 -15.01 -3.62 5.11
N ILE A 3 -15.28 -2.55 4.37
CA ILE A 3 -14.81 -1.16 4.47
C ILE A 3 -13.87 -0.92 5.66
N THR A 4 -12.65 -0.49 5.37
CA THR A 4 -11.63 -0.02 6.31
C THR A 4 -12.25 0.96 7.29
N ASN A 5 -12.53 0.50 8.51
CA ASN A 5 -13.02 1.38 9.56
C ASN A 5 -11.82 2.25 9.97
N VAL A 6 -11.89 3.55 9.71
CA VAL A 6 -10.89 4.49 10.22
C VAL A 6 -10.90 4.38 11.74
N PRO A 7 -9.74 4.15 12.40
CA PRO A 7 -9.68 3.99 13.85
C PRO A 7 -10.38 5.15 14.54
N GLN A 8 -11.18 4.85 15.55
CA GLN A 8 -11.76 5.89 16.38
C GLN A 8 -10.67 6.40 17.32
N VAL A 9 -10.43 7.71 17.28
CA VAL A 9 -9.33 8.32 18.00
C VAL A 9 -9.84 9.28 19.07
N ASN A 10 -9.17 9.24 20.22
CA ASN A 10 -9.22 10.28 21.22
C ASN A 10 -7.96 11.14 21.13
N TYR A 11 -8.00 12.32 21.73
CA TYR A 11 -6.86 13.24 21.74
C TYR A 11 -6.42 13.52 23.17
N VAL A 12 -5.11 13.47 23.40
CA VAL A 12 -4.50 14.02 24.61
C VAL A 12 -4.14 15.46 24.32
N THR A 13 -4.70 16.39 25.08
CA THR A 13 -4.54 17.84 24.88
C THR A 13 -3.65 18.45 25.94
N ASP A 14 -3.06 19.61 25.64
CA ASP A 14 -2.39 20.45 26.63
C ASP A 14 -3.38 21.26 27.50
N ASN A 15 -2.85 22.10 28.39
CA ASN A 15 -3.63 22.95 29.30
C ASN A 15 -4.51 23.99 28.59
N SER A 16 -4.25 24.25 27.30
CA SER A 16 -5.05 25.15 26.46
C SER A 16 -6.09 24.40 25.62
N GLY A 17 -6.18 23.07 25.75
CA GLY A 17 -7.05 22.23 24.95
C GLY A 17 -6.51 21.91 23.57
N LYS A 18 -5.24 22.25 23.27
CA LYS A 18 -4.62 21.95 21.98
C LYS A 18 -4.22 20.47 21.92
N PRO A 19 -4.62 19.70 20.90
CA PRO A 19 -4.22 18.31 20.74
C PRO A 19 -2.70 18.16 20.57
N LEU A 20 -2.10 17.27 21.36
CA LEU A 20 -0.67 16.92 21.29
C LEU A 20 -0.47 15.49 20.79
N PHE A 21 -1.29 14.55 21.26
CA PHE A 21 -1.17 13.14 20.90
C PHE A 21 -2.52 12.56 20.51
N VAL A 22 -2.47 11.57 19.63
CA VAL A 22 -3.59 10.70 19.29
C VAL A 22 -3.54 9.47 20.18
N GLN A 23 -4.66 9.14 20.80
CA GLN A 23 -4.84 7.94 21.60
C GLN A 23 -5.89 7.04 20.93
N LEU A 24 -5.53 5.78 20.75
CA LEU A 24 -6.42 4.75 20.23
C LEU A 24 -6.06 3.38 20.83
N PRO A 25 -7.00 2.41 20.85
CA PRO A 25 -6.69 1.05 21.27
C PRO A 25 -5.60 0.44 20.40
N ILE A 26 -4.67 -0.29 21.03
CA ILE A 26 -3.55 -0.91 20.33
C ILE A 26 -4.01 -1.88 19.22
N GLN A 27 -5.11 -2.60 19.45
CA GLN A 27 -5.68 -3.52 18.47
C GLN A 27 -6.18 -2.80 17.21
N GLU A 28 -6.80 -1.62 17.37
CA GLU A 28 -7.22 -0.80 16.23
C GLU A 28 -6.01 -0.25 15.47
N TRP A 29 -4.98 0.19 16.18
CA TRP A 29 -3.73 0.64 15.57
C TRP A 29 -3.06 -0.47 14.76
N THR A 30 -2.86 -1.65 15.35
CA THR A 30 -2.25 -2.79 14.67
C THR A 30 -3.05 -3.19 13.43
N SER A 31 -4.38 -3.29 13.54
CA SER A 31 -5.25 -3.63 12.41
C SER A 31 -5.16 -2.59 11.28
N PHE A 32 -5.09 -1.31 11.64
CA PHE A 32 -4.91 -0.22 10.66
C PHE A 32 -3.56 -0.31 9.95
N ILE A 33 -2.48 -0.56 10.68
CA ILE A 33 -1.14 -0.70 10.10
C ILE A 33 -1.08 -1.90 9.15
N GLU A 34 -1.65 -3.04 9.51
CA GLU A 34 -1.72 -4.20 8.61
C GLU A 34 -2.50 -3.90 7.33
N ALA A 35 -3.66 -3.23 7.45
CA ALA A 35 -4.46 -2.82 6.30
C ALA A 35 -3.71 -1.82 5.41
N TYR A 36 -3.01 -0.85 6.02
CA TYR A 36 -2.19 0.13 5.32
C TYR A 36 -1.04 -0.54 4.57
N GLN A 37 -0.31 -1.47 5.20
CA GLN A 37 0.77 -2.22 4.55
C GLN A 37 0.27 -3.00 3.34
N ARG A 38 -0.87 -3.71 3.48
CA ARG A 38 -1.50 -4.42 2.35
C ARG A 38 -1.86 -3.47 1.22
N LEU A 39 -2.39 -2.28 1.53
CA LEU A 39 -2.72 -1.28 0.53
C LEU A 39 -1.47 -0.78 -0.21
N VAL A 40 -0.39 -0.48 0.52
CA VAL A 40 0.89 -0.06 -0.07
C VAL A 40 1.42 -1.13 -1.02
N THR A 41 1.44 -2.40 -0.60
CA THR A 41 1.86 -3.52 -1.45
C THR A 41 1.00 -3.64 -2.71
N LEU A 42 -0.32 -3.51 -2.58
CA LEU A 42 -1.24 -3.55 -3.74
C LEU A 42 -0.99 -2.39 -4.71
N LEU A 43 -0.72 -1.18 -4.21
CA LEU A 43 -0.41 -0.02 -5.03
C LEU A 43 0.91 -0.19 -5.78
N GLN A 44 1.94 -0.70 -5.11
CA GLN A 44 3.23 -1.01 -5.73
C GLN A 44 3.07 -2.08 -6.82
N PHE A 45 2.33 -3.15 -6.53
CA PHE A 45 2.04 -4.21 -7.50
C PHE A 45 1.28 -3.68 -8.72
N LYS A 46 0.28 -2.81 -8.50
CA LYS A 46 -0.47 -2.16 -9.59
C LYS A 46 0.44 -1.34 -10.51
N GLU A 47 1.38 -0.58 -9.96
CA GLU A 47 2.30 0.20 -10.79
C GLU A 47 3.30 -0.70 -11.55
N ARG A 48 3.81 -1.75 -10.91
CA ARG A 48 4.62 -2.78 -11.59
C ARG A 48 3.87 -3.41 -12.76
N LEU A 49 2.61 -3.78 -12.55
CA LEU A 49 1.77 -4.37 -13.60
C LEU A 49 1.54 -3.40 -14.75
N LYS A 50 1.27 -2.12 -14.45
CA LYS A 50 1.12 -1.07 -15.46
C LYS A 50 2.40 -0.88 -16.29
N ASN A 51 3.57 -0.98 -15.66
CA ASN A 51 4.85 -0.93 -16.35
C ASN A 51 5.06 -2.15 -17.25
N ALA A 52 4.79 -3.36 -16.74
CA ALA A 52 4.87 -4.59 -17.53
C ALA A 52 3.99 -4.50 -18.80
N PHE A 53 2.77 -3.95 -18.71
CA PHE A 53 1.93 -3.75 -19.89
C PHE A 53 2.52 -2.77 -20.92
N ARG A 54 3.29 -1.76 -20.50
CA ARG A 54 4.00 -0.88 -21.43
C ARG A 54 5.16 -1.62 -22.12
N GLU A 55 5.87 -2.45 -21.36
CA GLU A 55 7.00 -3.24 -21.84
C GLU A 55 6.60 -4.30 -22.86
N ILE A 56 5.38 -4.86 -22.79
CA ILE A 56 4.87 -5.77 -23.82
C ILE A 56 4.97 -5.15 -25.22
N ARG A 57 4.71 -3.84 -25.37
CA ARG A 57 4.83 -3.16 -26.67
C ARG A 57 6.29 -3.10 -27.16
N GLN A 58 7.24 -2.94 -26.25
CA GLN A 58 8.66 -2.94 -26.57
C GLN A 58 9.15 -4.34 -26.92
N ILE A 59 8.66 -5.36 -26.22
CA ILE A 59 8.93 -6.78 -26.53
C ILE A 59 8.40 -7.13 -27.92
N GLN A 60 7.18 -6.71 -28.26
CA GLN A 60 6.58 -6.93 -29.59
C GLN A 60 7.38 -6.28 -30.72
N LYS A 61 8.09 -5.18 -30.44
CA LYS A 61 8.97 -4.50 -31.40
C LYS A 61 10.40 -5.08 -31.43
N GLY A 62 10.72 -6.03 -30.56
CA GLY A 62 12.08 -6.55 -30.40
C GLY A 62 13.04 -5.61 -29.66
N GLU A 63 12.53 -4.54 -29.04
CA GLU A 63 13.32 -3.53 -28.31
C GLU A 63 13.67 -3.98 -26.88
N LYS A 64 12.94 -4.97 -26.34
CA LYS A 64 13.16 -5.54 -25.01
C LYS A 64 13.02 -7.07 -25.04
N GLN A 65 13.80 -7.79 -24.24
CA GLN A 65 13.65 -9.24 -24.09
C GLN A 65 12.38 -9.59 -23.32
N ALA A 66 11.74 -10.70 -23.70
CA ALA A 66 10.60 -11.22 -22.97
C ALA A 66 11.03 -11.72 -21.57
N THR A 67 10.20 -11.46 -20.56
CA THR A 67 10.34 -12.00 -19.20
C THR A 67 9.18 -12.94 -18.91
N THR A 68 9.37 -13.94 -18.05
CA THR A 68 8.26 -14.82 -17.67
C THR A 68 7.38 -14.15 -16.62
N LEU A 69 6.12 -14.58 -16.50
CA LEU A 69 5.26 -14.12 -15.41
C LEU A 69 5.86 -14.43 -14.04
N ASN A 70 6.53 -15.58 -13.89
CA ASN A 70 7.16 -15.96 -12.64
C ASN A 70 8.31 -15.01 -12.28
N ASP A 71 9.15 -14.65 -13.25
CA ASP A 71 10.25 -13.71 -13.01
C ASP A 71 9.69 -12.33 -12.65
N PHE A 72 8.68 -11.85 -13.38
CA PHE A 72 7.99 -10.61 -13.06
C PHE A 72 7.39 -10.60 -11.65
N LEU A 73 6.83 -11.72 -11.17
CA LEU A 73 6.25 -11.80 -9.82
C LEU A 73 7.32 -11.83 -8.72
N ASN A 74 8.54 -12.28 -9.02
CA ASN A 74 9.62 -12.48 -8.05
C ASN A 74 10.72 -11.40 -8.11
N GLU A 75 10.65 -10.44 -9.04
CA GLU A 75 11.50 -9.25 -9.01
C GLU A 75 11.28 -8.50 -7.68
N LEU A 76 12.35 -8.39 -6.88
CA LEU A 76 12.39 -7.75 -5.55
C LEU A 76 12.26 -6.23 -5.66
#